data_AF-A0A1Q2CVX5-F1
#
_entry.id   AF-A0A1Q2CVX5-F1
#
_cell.length_a   1.000
_cell.length_b   1.000
_cell.length_c   1.000
_cell.angle_alpha   90.00
_cell.angle_beta   90.00
_cell.angle_gamma   90.00
#
_symmetry.space_group_name_H-M   'P 1'
#
loop_
_entity.id
_entity.type
_entity.pdbx_description
1 polymer ?
#
loop_
_entity_poly.entity_id
_entity_poly.type
_entity_poly.pdbx_seq_one_letter_code
_entity_poly.pdbx_strand_id
1 'polypeptide(L)'
;MAAVASMFGGEWVIRAGVVVAIVMAFAAVYVAWRELGAERVRHAEELKHEIDLRSHQADRFHEESVAMISRFNARAENLQAVIAKLRGQLAAAKSELSSMRGNAAWLRAEVAERQARVEVLEARIAELEAEETANIVTLPRNAVTPSIDDIWGEDEHPTMVDLAKLNLDVLPELRREA
;
A
#
# COMPACT_ATOMS: atom_id res chain seq x y z
N MET A 1 -11.66 -132.36 -11.98
CA MET A 1 -11.07 -131.14 -12.55
C MET A 1 -11.95 -129.90 -12.24
N ALA A 2 -12.28 -129.64 -10.98
CA ALA A 2 -13.09 -128.45 -10.60
C ALA A 2 -12.66 -127.81 -9.27
N ALA A 3 -11.61 -128.32 -8.62
CA ALA A 3 -11.15 -127.82 -7.32
C ALA A 3 -9.90 -126.91 -7.40
N VAL A 4 -9.28 -126.77 -8.57
CA VAL A 4 -8.11 -125.89 -8.75
C VAL A 4 -8.52 -124.50 -9.25
N ALA A 5 -9.74 -124.34 -9.78
CA ALA A 5 -10.23 -123.06 -10.30
C ALA A 5 -10.73 -122.08 -9.22
N SER A 6 -11.05 -122.54 -8.01
CA SER A 6 -11.55 -121.65 -6.94
C SER A 6 -10.46 -121.05 -6.04
N MET A 7 -9.21 -121.50 -6.15
CA MET A 7 -8.11 -121.00 -5.32
C MET A 7 -7.51 -119.66 -5.78
N PHE A 8 -7.88 -119.17 -6.98
CA PHE A 8 -7.32 -117.95 -7.57
C PHE A 8 -8.35 -116.87 -7.93
N GLY A 9 -9.62 -117.01 -7.52
CA GLY A 9 -10.70 -116.16 -8.03
C GLY A 9 -11.04 -114.90 -7.21
N GLY A 10 -11.06 -114.98 -5.88
CA GLY A 10 -11.61 -113.92 -5.02
C GLY A 10 -10.56 -112.98 -4.40
N GLU A 11 -9.50 -113.52 -3.80
CA GLU A 11 -8.49 -112.72 -3.10
C GLU A 11 -7.69 -111.82 -4.05
N TRP A 12 -7.39 -112.30 -5.25
CA TRP A 12 -6.72 -111.51 -6.28
C TRP A 12 -7.59 -110.36 -6.79
N VAL A 13 -8.90 -110.55 -6.87
CA VAL A 13 -9.85 -109.49 -7.25
C VAL A 13 -9.93 -108.41 -6.18
N ILE A 14 -9.96 -108.79 -4.89
CA ILE A 14 -9.95 -107.83 -3.78
C ILE A 14 -8.63 -107.05 -3.76
N ARG A 15 -7.49 -107.73 -3.90
CA ARG A 15 -6.17 -107.07 -3.93
C ARG A 15 -6.02 -106.14 -5.14
N ALA A 16 -6.51 -106.55 -6.31
CA ALA A 16 -6.54 -105.71 -7.50
C ALA A 16 -7.42 -104.46 -7.29
N GLY A 17 -8.59 -104.61 -6.67
CA GLY A 17 -9.47 -103.49 -6.32
C GLY A 17 -8.82 -102.49 -5.37
N VAL A 18 -8.08 -102.96 -4.36
CA VAL A 18 -7.33 -102.10 -3.42
C VAL A 18 -6.24 -101.31 -4.14
N VAL A 19 -5.49 -101.95 -5.04
CA VAL A 19 -4.45 -101.25 -5.82
C VAL A 19 -5.07 -100.18 -6.71
N VAL A 20 -6.18 -100.47 -7.39
CA VAL A 20 -6.90 -99.49 -8.20
C VAL A 20 -7.41 -98.32 -7.34
N ALA A 21 -7.94 -98.59 -6.15
CA ALA A 21 -8.39 -97.55 -5.23
C ALA A 21 -7.25 -96.63 -4.78
N ILE A 22 -6.07 -97.20 -4.48
CA ILE A 22 -4.88 -96.43 -4.10
C ILE A 22 -4.42 -95.56 -5.27
N VAL A 23 -4.35 -96.11 -6.49
CA VAL A 23 -3.96 -95.35 -7.68
C VAL A 23 -4.94 -94.21 -7.96
N MET A 24 -6.25 -94.46 -7.84
CA MET A 24 -7.28 -93.44 -7.99
C MET A 24 -7.20 -92.36 -6.91
N ALA A 25 -6.88 -92.73 -5.67
CA ALA A 25 -6.67 -91.76 -4.59
C ALA A 25 -5.47 -90.85 -4.87
N PHE A 26 -4.35 -91.41 -5.32
CA PHE A 26 -3.18 -90.61 -5.73
C PHE A 26 -3.48 -89.72 -6.95
N ALA A 27 -4.22 -90.25 -7.93
CA ALA A 27 -4.65 -89.46 -9.09
C ALA A 27 -5.55 -88.28 -8.67
N ALA A 28 -6.48 -88.49 -7.73
CA ALA A 28 -7.34 -87.44 -7.20
C ALA A 28 -6.54 -86.34 -6.45
N VAL A 29 -5.57 -86.72 -5.61
CA VAL A 29 -4.67 -85.77 -4.94
C VAL A 29 -3.85 -84.97 -5.94
N TYR A 30 -3.33 -85.64 -6.97
CA TYR A 30 -2.56 -84.99 -8.03
C TYR A 30 -3.41 -83.99 -8.83
N VAL A 31 -4.64 -84.36 -9.19
CA VAL A 31 -5.59 -83.45 -9.87
C VAL A 31 -5.93 -82.27 -8.97
N ALA A 32 -6.20 -82.49 -7.69
CA ALA A 32 -6.47 -81.42 -6.73
C ALA A 32 -5.29 -80.44 -6.62
N TRP A 33 -4.05 -80.92 -6.58
CA TRP A 33 -2.87 -80.04 -6.59
C TRP A 33 -2.73 -79.25 -7.89
N ARG A 34 -3.06 -79.86 -9.03
CA ARG A 34 -3.02 -79.18 -10.34
C ARG A 34 -4.08 -78.08 -10.42
N GLU A 35 -5.28 -78.35 -9.93
CA GLU A 35 -6.40 -77.38 -9.89
C GLU A 35 -6.10 -76.24 -8.90
N LEU A 36 -5.63 -76.56 -7.69
CA LEU A 36 -5.18 -75.56 -6.72
C LEU A 36 -4.04 -74.68 -7.27
N GLY A 37 -3.13 -75.25 -8.04
CA GLY A 37 -2.06 -74.49 -8.71
C GLY A 37 -2.61 -73.52 -9.76
N ALA A 38 -3.57 -73.96 -10.57
CA ALA A 38 -4.19 -73.13 -11.61
C ALA A 38 -5.05 -71.99 -11.03
N GLU A 39 -5.81 -72.25 -9.97
CA GLU A 39 -6.62 -71.22 -9.28
C GLU A 39 -5.75 -70.17 -8.59
N ARG A 40 -4.65 -70.60 -7.95
CA ARG A 40 -3.71 -69.66 -7.29
C ARG A 40 -3.08 -68.69 -8.28
N VAL A 41 -2.78 -69.13 -9.50
CA VAL A 41 -2.23 -68.25 -10.55
C VAL A 41 -3.28 -67.23 -10.99
N ARG A 42 -4.53 -67.66 -11.22
CA ARG A 42 -5.62 -66.73 -11.62
C ARG A 42 -5.95 -65.71 -10.54
N HIS A 43 -6.06 -66.15 -9.28
CA HIS A 43 -6.27 -65.23 -8.16
C HIS A 43 -5.08 -64.30 -7.92
N ALA A 44 -3.84 -64.75 -8.15
CA ALA A 44 -2.68 -63.88 -8.07
C ALA A 44 -2.70 -62.80 -9.17
N GLU A 45 -3.17 -63.14 -10.38
CA GLU A 45 -3.34 -62.18 -11.47
C GLU A 45 -4.45 -61.16 -11.19
N GLU A 46 -5.60 -61.61 -10.69
CA GLU A 46 -6.71 -60.74 -10.28
C GLU A 46 -6.30 -59.77 -9.16
N LEU A 47 -5.66 -60.28 -8.10
CA LEU A 47 -5.15 -59.46 -7.00
C LEU A 47 -4.10 -58.48 -7.49
N LYS A 48 -3.20 -58.91 -8.38
CA LYS A 48 -2.20 -58.02 -8.96
C LYS A 48 -2.85 -56.89 -9.74
N HIS A 49 -3.89 -57.19 -10.52
CA HIS A 49 -4.63 -56.18 -11.28
C HIS A 49 -5.38 -55.20 -10.37
N GLU A 50 -6.04 -55.70 -9.31
CA GLU A 50 -6.69 -54.83 -8.33
C GLU A 50 -5.69 -53.93 -7.59
N ILE A 51 -4.53 -54.46 -7.21
CA ILE A 51 -3.47 -53.69 -6.54
C ILE A 51 -2.93 -52.61 -7.48
N ASP A 52 -2.67 -52.95 -8.74
CA ASP A 52 -2.15 -52.01 -9.76
C ASP A 52 -3.13 -50.87 -10.02
N LEU A 53 -4.42 -51.16 -10.13
CA LEU A 53 -5.46 -50.14 -10.25
C LEU A 53 -5.54 -49.24 -9.01
N ARG A 54 -5.44 -49.82 -7.80
CA ARG A 54 -5.45 -49.06 -6.55
C ARG A 54 -4.20 -48.19 -6.39
N SER A 55 -3.02 -48.70 -6.78
CA SER A 55 -1.78 -47.92 -6.74
C SER A 55 -1.84 -46.77 -7.74
N HIS A 56 -2.28 -47.02 -8.97
CA HIS A 56 -2.43 -45.96 -9.98
C HIS A 56 -3.42 -44.88 -9.54
N GLN A 57 -4.51 -45.25 -8.86
CA GLN A 57 -5.42 -44.26 -8.28
C GLN A 57 -4.73 -43.47 -7.16
N ALA A 58 -4.05 -44.14 -6.23
CA ALA A 58 -3.34 -43.49 -5.13
C ALA A 58 -2.26 -42.52 -5.64
N ASP A 59 -1.51 -42.90 -6.66
CA ASP A 59 -0.48 -42.06 -7.29
C ASP A 59 -1.10 -40.81 -7.90
N ARG A 60 -2.19 -40.95 -8.67
CA ARG A 60 -2.90 -39.79 -9.23
C ARG A 60 -3.45 -38.85 -8.16
N PHE A 61 -4.03 -39.39 -7.09
CA PHE A 61 -4.49 -38.58 -5.96
C PHE A 61 -3.34 -37.89 -5.25
N HIS A 62 -2.19 -38.54 -5.13
CA HIS A 62 -1.00 -37.95 -4.52
C HIS A 62 -0.47 -36.80 -5.38
N GLU A 63 -0.32 -37.01 -6.69
CA GLU A 63 0.10 -35.97 -7.64
C GLU A 63 -0.84 -34.76 -7.61
N GLU A 64 -2.16 -34.99 -7.63
CA GLU A 64 -3.16 -33.93 -7.55
C GLU A 64 -3.09 -33.18 -6.21
N SER A 65 -2.94 -33.90 -5.10
CA SER A 65 -2.80 -33.32 -3.77
C SER A 65 -1.54 -32.47 -3.65
N VAL A 66 -0.40 -32.96 -4.16
CA VAL A 66 0.88 -32.23 -4.17
C VAL A 66 0.78 -30.97 -5.03
N ALA A 67 0.16 -31.07 -6.22
CA ALA A 67 -0.07 -29.91 -7.07
C ALA A 67 -0.98 -28.87 -6.40
N MET A 68 -2.02 -29.32 -5.70
CA MET A 68 -2.93 -28.46 -4.96
C MET A 68 -2.22 -27.76 -3.80
N ILE A 69 -1.42 -28.49 -3.00
CA ILE A 69 -0.60 -27.94 -1.92
C ILE A 69 0.38 -26.91 -2.46
N SER A 70 1.06 -27.20 -3.57
CA SER A 70 1.98 -26.26 -4.22
C SER A 70 1.28 -24.96 -4.62
N ARG A 71 0.09 -25.04 -5.23
CA ARG A 71 -0.71 -23.85 -5.58
C ARG A 71 -1.12 -23.05 -4.35
N PHE A 72 -1.51 -23.71 -3.26
CA PHE A 72 -1.83 -23.03 -2.02
C PHE A 72 -0.61 -22.35 -1.41
N ASN A 73 0.55 -23.02 -1.39
CA ASN A 73 1.77 -22.44 -0.88
C ASN A 73 2.20 -21.21 -1.69
N ALA A 74 2.18 -21.31 -3.03
CA ALA A 74 2.47 -20.18 -3.91
C ALA A 74 1.53 -18.99 -3.68
N ARG A 75 0.23 -19.26 -3.45
CA ARG A 75 -0.74 -18.21 -3.10
C ARG A 75 -0.44 -17.60 -1.72
N ALA A 76 -0.09 -18.41 -0.73
CA ALA A 76 0.26 -17.94 0.60
C ALA A 76 1.50 -17.04 0.58
N GLU A 77 2.55 -17.44 -0.14
CA GLU A 77 3.76 -16.63 -0.35
C GLU A 77 3.46 -15.32 -1.07
N ASN A 78 2.62 -15.34 -2.11
CA ASN A 78 2.18 -14.13 -2.80
C ASN A 78 1.45 -13.17 -1.85
N LEU A 79 0.49 -13.68 -1.06
CA LEU A 79 -0.23 -12.88 -0.08
C LEU A 79 0.71 -12.29 0.98
N GLN A 80 1.70 -13.07 1.46
CA GLN A 80 2.72 -12.57 2.38
C GLN A 80 3.54 -11.43 1.76
N ALA A 81 3.95 -11.56 0.50
CA ALA A 81 4.68 -10.52 -0.21
C ALA A 81 3.83 -9.25 -0.39
N VAL A 82 2.55 -9.38 -0.73
CA VAL A 82 1.61 -8.25 -0.83
C VAL A 82 1.45 -7.56 0.54
N ILE A 83 1.28 -8.33 1.62
CA ILE A 83 1.18 -7.78 2.98
C ILE A 83 2.46 -7.03 3.36
N ALA A 84 3.64 -7.58 3.07
CA ALA A 84 4.91 -6.91 3.33
C ALA A 84 5.03 -5.58 2.56
N LYS A 85 4.64 -5.57 1.28
CA LYS A 85 4.62 -4.36 0.46
C LYS A 85 3.67 -3.30 1.03
N LEU A 86 2.45 -3.69 1.38
CA LEU A 86 1.45 -2.78 1.97
C LEU A 86 1.93 -2.21 3.31
N ARG A 87 2.59 -3.01 4.15
CA ARG A 87 3.20 -2.53 5.40
C ARG A 87 4.30 -1.49 5.13
N GLY A 88 5.14 -1.72 4.12
CA GLY A 88 6.15 -0.74 3.71
C GLY A 88 5.54 0.57 3.24
N GLN A 89 4.51 0.51 2.38
CA GLN A 89 3.77 1.69 1.92
C GLN A 89 3.12 2.45 3.06
N LEU A 90 2.50 1.75 4.03
CA LEU A 90 1.89 2.37 5.20
C LEU A 90 2.93 3.08 6.08
N ALA A 91 4.12 2.48 6.26
CA ALA A 91 5.20 3.09 7.03
C ALA A 91 5.72 4.37 6.35
N ALA A 92 5.91 4.34 5.02
CA ALA A 92 6.31 5.51 4.24
C ALA A 92 5.26 6.64 4.34
N ALA A 93 3.98 6.33 4.10
CA ALA A 93 2.89 7.30 4.20
C ALA A 93 2.78 7.91 5.61
N LYS A 94 2.99 7.11 6.67
CA LYS A 94 3.00 7.61 8.05
C LYS A 94 4.17 8.57 8.30
N SER A 95 5.35 8.28 7.74
CA SER A 95 6.52 9.15 7.85
C SER A 95 6.31 10.47 7.12
N GLU A 96 5.78 10.43 5.89
CA GLU A 96 5.43 11.63 5.10
C GLU A 96 4.40 12.48 5.84
N LEU A 97 3.34 11.87 6.38
CA LEU A 97 2.33 12.58 7.17
C LEU A 97 2.95 13.27 8.39
N SER A 98 3.86 12.59 9.09
CA SER A 98 4.58 13.17 10.23
C SER A 98 5.42 14.38 9.81
N SER A 99 6.14 14.29 8.68
CA SER A 99 6.90 15.39 8.09
C SER A 99 6.01 16.57 7.73
N MET A 100 4.89 16.33 7.02
CA MET A 100 3.92 17.36 6.67
C MET A 100 3.34 18.05 7.90
N ARG A 101 3.02 17.30 8.96
CA ARG A 101 2.55 17.88 10.23
C ARG A 101 3.62 18.76 10.88
N GLY A 102 4.88 18.33 10.87
CA GLY A 102 6.01 19.13 11.33
C GLY A 102 6.17 20.43 10.54
N ASN A 103 6.19 20.35 9.21
CA ASN A 103 6.26 21.51 8.34
C ASN A 103 5.08 22.47 8.55
N ALA A 104 3.87 21.94 8.72
CA ALA A 104 2.69 22.76 8.98
C ALA A 104 2.72 23.43 10.36
N ALA A 105 3.37 22.83 11.35
CA ALA A 105 3.59 23.48 12.65
C ALA A 105 4.63 24.60 12.54
N TRP A 106 5.74 24.33 11.84
CA TRP A 106 6.79 25.32 11.58
C TRP A 106 6.25 26.53 10.80
N LEU A 107 5.51 26.31 9.72
CA LEU A 107 4.90 27.38 8.93
C LEU A 107 3.92 28.22 9.76
N ARG A 108 3.15 27.61 10.66
CA ARG A 108 2.25 28.36 11.55
C ARG A 108 3.03 29.26 12.52
N ALA A 109 4.15 28.77 13.05
CA ALA A 109 5.01 29.57 13.93
C ALA A 109 5.64 30.75 13.17
N GLU A 110 6.16 30.51 11.96
CA GLU A 110 6.73 31.55 11.09
C GLU A 110 5.69 32.63 10.74
N VAL A 111 4.45 32.23 10.42
CA VAL A 111 3.35 33.17 10.14
C VAL A 111 3.03 34.00 11.39
N ALA A 112 2.96 33.38 12.57
CA ALA A 112 2.69 34.10 13.82
C ALA A 112 3.80 35.11 14.15
N GLU A 113 5.07 34.72 13.95
CA GLU A 113 6.21 35.63 14.15
C GLU A 113 6.16 36.81 13.18
N ARG A 114 5.88 36.56 11.90
CA ARG A 114 5.75 37.64 10.90
C ARG A 114 4.59 38.57 11.23
N GLN A 115 3.46 38.03 11.66
CA GLN A 115 2.31 38.84 12.05
C GLN A 115 2.66 39.76 13.22
N ALA A 116 3.33 39.26 14.26
CA ALA A 116 3.79 40.07 15.39
C ALA A 116 4.77 41.17 14.94
N ARG A 117 5.67 40.88 13.99
CA ARG A 117 6.58 41.90 13.42
C ARG A 117 5.82 42.97 12.65
N VAL A 118 4.80 42.60 11.88
CA VAL A 118 3.93 43.55 11.16
C VAL A 118 3.23 44.46 12.16
N GLU A 119 2.61 43.91 13.20
CA GLU A 119 1.93 44.70 14.25
C GLU A 119 2.87 45.72 14.92
N VAL A 120 4.11 45.31 15.22
CA VAL A 120 5.13 46.22 15.78
C VAL A 120 5.50 47.34 14.80
N LEU A 121 5.64 47.03 13.51
CA LEU A 121 5.96 48.02 12.48
C LEU A 121 4.79 48.99 12.26
N GLU A 122 3.56 48.49 12.22
CA GLU A 122 2.36 49.32 12.11
C GLU A 122 2.25 50.28 13.31
N ALA A 123 2.50 49.81 14.53
CA ALA A 123 2.51 50.66 15.72
C ALA A 123 3.57 51.78 15.63
N ARG A 124 4.78 51.46 15.15
CA ARG A 124 5.84 52.47 14.94
C ARG A 124 5.49 53.49 13.88
N ILE A 125 4.86 53.07 12.78
CA ILE A 125 4.40 53.99 11.73
C ILE A 125 3.37 54.95 12.32
N ALA A 126 2.38 54.44 13.06
CA ALA A 126 1.37 55.28 13.70
C ALA A 126 1.97 56.27 14.71
N GLU A 127 2.99 55.86 15.47
CA GLU A 127 3.74 56.76 16.38
C GLU A 127 4.45 57.87 15.60
N LEU A 128 5.17 57.53 14.52
CA LEU A 128 5.88 58.50 13.68
C LEU A 128 4.92 59.48 12.98
N GLU A 129 3.77 59.01 12.48
CA GLU A 129 2.73 59.86 11.88
C GLU A 129 2.12 60.83 12.91
N ALA A 130 1.94 60.39 14.15
CA ALA A 130 1.48 61.24 15.25
C ALA A 130 2.54 62.31 15.63
N GLU A 131 3.82 61.94 15.66
CA GLU A 131 4.91 62.90 15.87
C GLU A 131 5.02 63.92 14.74
N GLU A 132 4.94 63.48 13.48
CA GLU A 132 4.98 64.36 12.31
C GLU A 132 3.83 65.37 12.33
N THR A 133 2.60 64.90 12.57
CA THR A 133 1.42 65.77 12.69
C THR A 133 1.51 66.75 13.86
N ALA A 134 2.10 66.35 14.98
CA ALA A 134 2.33 67.25 16.12
C ALA A 134 3.43 68.29 15.84
N ASN A 135 4.44 67.96 15.04
CA ASN A 135 5.57 68.84 14.72
C ASN A 135 5.30 69.79 13.54
N ILE A 136 4.20 69.58 12.79
CA ILE A 136 3.71 70.56 11.81
C ILE A 136 3.13 71.76 12.58
N VAL A 137 3.97 72.77 12.80
CA VAL A 137 3.51 74.10 13.21
C VAL A 137 2.65 74.65 12.07
N THR A 138 1.33 74.67 12.25
CA THR A 138 0.44 75.38 11.33
C THR A 138 0.79 76.86 11.38
N LEU A 139 1.50 77.35 10.38
CA LEU A 139 1.75 78.78 10.22
C LEU A 139 0.39 79.50 10.18
N PRO A 140 0.15 80.52 11.03
CA PRO A 140 -1.11 81.24 11.01
C PRO A 140 -1.31 81.82 9.61
N ARG A 141 -2.40 81.41 8.95
CA ARG A 141 -2.81 81.95 7.63
C ARG A 141 -3.20 83.42 7.66
N ASN A 142 -3.21 84.05 8.83
CA ASN A 142 -3.36 85.49 8.97
C ASN A 142 -1.97 86.15 8.95
N ALA A 143 -1.30 86.06 7.81
CA ALA A 143 -0.42 87.16 7.44
C ALA A 143 -1.35 88.37 7.25
N VAL A 144 -1.33 89.29 8.21
CA VAL A 144 -1.88 90.63 8.01
C VAL A 144 -1.24 91.14 6.74
N THR A 145 -2.00 91.12 5.65
CA THR A 145 -1.58 91.61 4.36
C THR A 145 -2.07 93.05 4.35
N PRO A 146 -1.20 94.05 4.61
CA PRO A 146 -1.61 95.43 4.41
C PRO A 146 -2.09 95.57 2.97
N SER A 147 -3.28 96.15 2.79
CA SER A 147 -3.80 96.36 1.44
C SER A 147 -2.89 97.34 0.71
N ILE A 148 -2.85 97.29 -0.62
CA ILE A 148 -2.02 98.21 -1.42
C ILE A 148 -2.37 99.67 -1.08
N ASP A 149 -3.64 99.94 -0.76
CA ASP A 149 -4.12 101.26 -0.37
C ASP A 149 -3.59 101.72 1.01
N ASP A 150 -3.23 100.79 1.91
CA ASP A 150 -2.59 101.11 3.19
C ASP A 150 -1.10 101.47 3.05
N ILE A 151 -0.44 101.04 1.97
CA ILE A 151 0.99 101.26 1.72
C ILE A 151 1.23 102.51 0.85
N TRP A 152 0.27 102.84 0.00
CA TRP A 152 0.34 103.96 -0.94
C TRP A 152 -0.75 105.00 -0.63
N GLY A 153 -0.67 105.61 0.56
CA GLY A 153 -1.50 106.76 0.91
C GLY A 153 -1.13 108.02 0.13
N GLU A 154 -2.06 108.97 0.02
CA GLU A 154 -1.98 110.14 -0.89
C GLU A 154 -0.76 111.08 -0.67
N ASP A 155 -0.03 110.97 0.45
CA ASP A 155 1.06 111.91 0.78
C ASP A 155 2.39 111.28 1.23
N GLU A 156 2.57 109.94 1.20
CA GLU A 156 3.85 109.34 1.63
C GLU A 156 4.30 108.19 0.72
N HIS A 157 5.52 108.29 0.20
CA HIS A 157 6.14 107.26 -0.64
C HIS A 157 6.60 106.09 0.24
N PRO A 158 6.31 104.82 -0.13
CA PRO A 158 6.61 103.69 0.72
C PRO A 158 8.12 103.48 0.86
N THR A 159 8.53 103.10 2.07
CA THR A 159 9.93 102.79 2.35
C THR A 159 10.28 101.38 1.90
N MET A 160 11.57 101.10 1.69
CA MET A 160 12.08 99.76 1.36
C MET A 160 11.64 98.66 2.35
N VAL A 161 11.40 99.03 3.61
CA VAL A 161 10.90 98.12 4.65
C VAL A 161 9.43 97.77 4.44
N ASP A 162 8.65 98.68 3.86
CA ASP A 162 7.22 98.47 3.58
C ASP A 162 7.02 97.67 2.29
N LEU A 163 7.91 97.86 1.31
CA LEU A 163 7.98 96.99 0.11
C LEU A 163 8.39 95.56 0.46
N ALA A 164 9.26 95.37 1.45
CA ALA A 164 9.69 94.03 1.90
C ALA A 164 8.57 93.25 2.62
N LYS A 165 7.53 93.94 3.11
CA LYS A 165 6.34 93.30 3.70
C LYS A 165 5.33 92.87 2.62
N LEU A 166 5.49 93.32 1.38
CA LEU A 166 4.66 92.87 0.26
C LEU A 166 5.08 91.46 -0.13
N ASN A 167 4.15 90.50 -0.04
CA ASN A 167 4.41 89.13 -0.46
C ASN A 167 4.37 89.03 -2.00
N LEU A 168 5.53 89.18 -2.66
CA LEU A 168 5.65 89.17 -4.13
C LEU A 168 5.46 87.78 -4.77
N ASP A 169 5.25 86.73 -3.97
CA ASP A 169 5.02 85.37 -4.48
C ASP A 169 3.65 85.18 -5.15
N VAL A 170 2.76 86.19 -5.09
CA VAL A 170 1.43 86.18 -5.72
C VAL A 170 1.39 86.97 -7.04
N LEU A 171 2.46 86.92 -7.83
CA LEU A 171 2.45 87.37 -9.23
C LEU A 171 2.74 86.19 -10.17
N PRO A 172 1.74 85.35 -10.49
CA PRO A 172 1.90 84.23 -11.43
C PRO A 172 2.27 84.68 -12.85
N GLU A 173 2.21 85.99 -13.15
CA GLU A 173 2.38 86.52 -14.50
C GLU A 173 3.82 86.97 -14.82
N LEU A 174 4.68 87.22 -13.83
CA LEU A 174 6.05 87.73 -14.08
C LEU A 174 7.14 86.63 -14.12
N ARG A 175 6.82 85.38 -13.78
CA ARG A 175 7.78 84.26 -13.88
C ARG A 175 7.90 83.70 -15.31
N ARG A 176 7.03 84.10 -16.25
CA ARG A 176 7.08 83.61 -17.64
C ARG A 176 8.03 84.37 -18.56
N GLU A 177 8.62 85.49 -18.12
CA GLU A 177 9.46 86.35 -18.95
C GLU A 177 10.91 86.53 -18.43
N ALA A 178 11.40 85.63 -17.57
CA ALA A 178 12.81 85.57 -17.18
C ALA A 178 13.45 84.24 -17.58
#